data_AF-A0A2A4ZVC4-F1
#
_entry.id   AF-A0A2A4ZVC4-F1
#
_cell.length_a   1.000
_cell.length_b   1.000
_cell.length_c   1.000
_cell.angle_alpha   90.00
_cell.angle_beta   90.00
_cell.angle_gamma   90.00
#
_symmetry.space_group_name_H-M   'P 1'
#
loop_
_entity.id
_entity.type
_entity.pdbx_description
1 polymer ?
#
loop_
_entity_poly.entity_id
_entity_poly.type
_entity_poly.pdbx_seq_one_letter_code
_entity_poly.pdbx_strand_id
1 'polypeptide(L)'
;MTMFEYKVVPAPAKGTKAKGVKTPQGRFAVTIEQVLNDMAADGWEFQRAELLPSEERVGLTGSATHWRNLLVFRRLTDGSAAAEVANSASYIPVVEAVHAPETVHLTATAGDPEAPADATPVPGAGARKMLLDNGVEELSPVSGVTTALKARAKQQSDEDSH
;
A
#
# COMPACT_ATOMS: atom_id res chain seq x y z
N MET A 1 31.80 -22.94 -8.59
CA MET A 1 30.89 -21.82 -8.91
C MET A 1 29.51 -22.42 -9.06
N THR A 2 28.53 -21.91 -8.31
CA THR A 2 27.17 -22.44 -8.33
C THR A 2 26.53 -22.11 -9.66
N MET A 3 25.98 -23.10 -10.35
CA MET A 3 25.35 -22.91 -11.67
C MET A 3 23.87 -23.22 -11.58
N PHE A 4 23.07 -22.27 -12.05
CA PHE A 4 21.61 -22.33 -12.00
C PHE A 4 21.03 -22.44 -13.41
N GLU A 5 20.01 -23.28 -13.53
CA GLU A 5 19.09 -23.28 -14.65
C GLU A 5 17.88 -22.42 -14.27
N TYR A 6 17.36 -21.62 -15.21
CA TYR A 6 16.19 -20.77 -15.00
C TYR A 6 15.03 -21.19 -15.90
N LYS A 7 13.82 -21.10 -15.36
CA LYS A 7 12.57 -21.33 -16.08
C LYS A 7 11.61 -20.18 -15.83
N VAL A 8 10.98 -19.70 -16.89
CA VAL A 8 10.00 -18.62 -16.83
C VAL A 8 8.70 -19.14 -17.42
N VAL A 9 7.61 -18.99 -16.67
CA VAL A 9 6.27 -19.41 -17.10
C VAL A 9 5.29 -18.24 -17.00
N PRO A 10 4.28 -18.15 -17.88
CA PRO A 10 3.22 -17.16 -17.72
C PRO A 10 2.50 -17.34 -16.40
N ALA A 11 2.29 -16.25 -15.67
CA ALA A 11 1.47 -16.29 -14.47
C ALA A 11 0.00 -16.58 -14.86
N PRO A 12 -0.72 -17.44 -14.12
CA PRO A 12 -2.15 -17.60 -14.30
C PRO A 12 -2.88 -16.26 -14.24
N ALA A 13 -3.74 -16.00 -15.22
CA ALA A 13 -4.57 -14.77 -15.25
C ALA A 13 -5.95 -14.97 -14.61
N LYS A 14 -6.36 -16.22 -14.38
CA LYS A 14 -7.70 -16.57 -13.89
C LYS A 14 -7.61 -17.70 -12.88
N GLY A 15 -8.50 -17.65 -11.89
CA GLY A 15 -8.67 -18.73 -10.92
C GLY A 15 -9.46 -19.91 -11.47
N THR A 16 -9.01 -21.12 -11.19
CA THR A 16 -9.73 -22.37 -11.45
C THR A 16 -10.66 -22.70 -10.28
N LYS A 17 -11.77 -23.40 -10.58
CA LYS A 17 -12.70 -23.82 -9.53
C LYS A 17 -12.07 -24.98 -8.74
N ALA A 18 -12.05 -24.85 -7.41
CA ALA A 18 -11.56 -25.87 -6.50
C ALA A 18 -12.62 -26.23 -5.46
N LYS A 19 -12.59 -27.47 -4.97
CA LYS A 19 -13.52 -27.97 -3.94
C LYS A 19 -13.37 -27.12 -2.67
N GLY A 20 -14.49 -26.64 -2.13
CA GLY A 20 -14.50 -25.81 -0.93
C GLY A 20 -14.19 -24.32 -1.14
N VAL A 21 -13.75 -23.91 -2.33
CA VAL A 21 -13.36 -22.51 -2.60
C VAL A 21 -14.46 -21.75 -3.35
N LYS A 22 -15.15 -20.89 -2.62
CA LYS A 22 -16.34 -20.18 -3.12
C LYS A 22 -16.03 -18.81 -3.74
N THR A 23 -14.97 -18.14 -3.29
CA THR A 23 -14.66 -16.76 -3.70
C THR A 23 -13.77 -16.71 -4.95
N PRO A 24 -13.88 -15.68 -5.80
CA PRO A 24 -12.97 -15.49 -6.94
C PRO A 24 -11.50 -15.37 -6.52
N GLN A 25 -11.22 -14.64 -5.43
CA GLN A 25 -9.86 -14.50 -4.89
C GLN A 25 -9.29 -15.84 -4.44
N GLY A 26 -10.08 -16.66 -3.74
CA GLY A 26 -9.63 -17.99 -3.32
C GLY A 26 -9.32 -18.90 -4.51
N ARG A 27 -10.14 -18.86 -5.56
CA ARG A 27 -9.89 -19.63 -6.80
C ARG A 27 -8.58 -19.21 -7.47
N PHE A 28 -8.31 -17.90 -7.48
CA PHE A 28 -7.07 -17.37 -8.00
C PHE A 28 -5.87 -17.86 -7.19
N ALA A 29 -5.94 -17.75 -5.85
CA ALA A 29 -4.90 -18.23 -4.95
C ALA A 29 -4.57 -19.72 -5.16
N VAL A 30 -5.60 -20.59 -5.21
CA VAL A 30 -5.41 -22.02 -5.47
C VAL A 30 -4.73 -22.28 -6.82
N THR A 31 -5.00 -21.45 -7.83
CA THR A 31 -4.37 -21.63 -9.14
C THR A 31 -2.89 -21.27 -9.11
N ILE A 32 -2.53 -20.19 -8.42
CA ILE A 32 -1.13 -19.82 -8.22
C ILE A 32 -0.42 -20.90 -7.39
N GLU A 33 -1.04 -21.34 -6.30
CA GLU A 33 -0.55 -22.41 -5.43
C GLU A 33 -0.26 -23.69 -6.23
N GLN A 34 -1.17 -24.11 -7.12
CA GLN A 34 -0.98 -25.29 -7.95
C GLN A 34 0.28 -25.15 -8.83
N VAL A 35 0.47 -24.02 -9.50
CA VAL A 35 1.65 -23.79 -10.35
C VAL A 35 2.94 -23.80 -9.52
N LEU A 36 2.92 -23.20 -8.33
CA LEU A 36 4.08 -23.20 -7.44
C LEU A 36 4.43 -24.62 -6.98
N ASN A 37 3.42 -25.41 -6.60
CA ASN A 37 3.60 -26.79 -6.15
C ASN A 37 4.06 -27.71 -7.29
N ASP A 38 3.51 -27.55 -8.49
CA ASP A 38 3.92 -28.33 -9.67
C ASP A 38 5.38 -28.05 -10.02
N MET A 39 5.78 -26.77 -10.03
CA MET A 39 7.18 -26.39 -10.28
C MET A 39 8.11 -26.88 -9.16
N ALA A 40 7.69 -26.78 -7.90
CA ALA A 40 8.45 -27.31 -6.77
C ALA A 40 8.63 -28.83 -6.83
N ALA A 41 7.60 -29.57 -7.25
CA ALA A 41 7.66 -31.02 -7.45
C ALA A 41 8.66 -31.41 -8.55
N ASP A 42 8.80 -30.57 -9.57
CA ASP A 42 9.80 -30.70 -10.65
C ASP A 42 11.21 -30.23 -10.23
N GLY A 43 11.41 -29.83 -8.97
CA GLY A 43 12.68 -29.36 -8.42
C GLY A 43 13.01 -27.90 -8.71
N TRP A 44 12.02 -27.09 -9.12
CA TRP A 44 12.19 -25.66 -9.36
C TRP A 44 11.86 -24.83 -8.11
N GLU A 45 12.75 -23.92 -7.76
CA GLU A 45 12.60 -22.94 -6.69
C GLU A 45 11.99 -21.65 -7.24
N PHE A 46 10.88 -21.21 -6.67
CA PHE A 46 10.28 -19.91 -7.01
C PHE A 46 11.22 -18.77 -6.63
N GLN A 47 11.41 -17.80 -7.52
CA GLN A 47 12.24 -16.63 -7.27
C GLN A 47 11.40 -15.36 -7.14
N ARG A 48 10.57 -15.07 -8.14
CA ARG A 48 9.77 -13.84 -8.19
C ARG A 48 8.69 -13.86 -9.27
N ALA A 49 7.74 -12.95 -9.14
CA ALA A 49 6.82 -12.58 -10.20
C ALA A 49 7.30 -11.31 -10.89
N GLU A 50 7.15 -11.25 -12.20
CA GLU A 50 7.58 -10.14 -13.06
C GLU A 50 6.44 -9.64 -13.93
N LEU A 51 6.46 -8.34 -14.26
CA LEU A 51 5.52 -7.72 -15.19
C LEU A 51 6.30 -7.06 -16.32
N LEU A 52 6.35 -7.71 -17.49
CA LEU A 52 7.18 -7.28 -18.62
C LEU A 52 6.34 -6.91 -19.85
N PRO A 53 6.77 -5.92 -20.64
CA PRO A 53 6.18 -5.64 -21.95
C PRO A 53 6.55 -6.71 -22.97
N SER A 54 5.58 -7.13 -23.78
CA SER A 54 5.70 -8.09 -24.89
C SER A 54 5.25 -7.42 -26.18
N GLU A 55 6.13 -7.29 -27.15
CA GLU A 55 5.79 -6.73 -28.46
C GLU A 55 5.24 -7.82 -29.37
N GLU A 56 4.00 -7.63 -29.83
CA GLU A 56 3.30 -8.62 -30.66
C GLU A 56 2.77 -7.95 -31.92
N ARG A 57 2.89 -8.63 -33.06
CA ARG A 57 2.37 -8.13 -34.33
C ARG A 57 0.85 -8.06 -34.28
N VAL A 58 0.30 -6.91 -34.63
CA VAL A 58 -1.15 -6.69 -34.77
C VAL A 58 -1.46 -6.31 -36.22
N GLY A 59 -2.37 -7.08 -36.84
CA GLY A 59 -2.73 -6.89 -38.24
C GLY A 59 -1.57 -7.11 -39.22
N LEU A 60 -1.59 -6.40 -40.36
CA LEU A 60 -0.65 -6.64 -41.46
C LEU A 60 0.70 -5.92 -41.29
N THR A 61 0.77 -4.79 -40.59
CA THR A 61 2.01 -4.00 -40.44
C THR A 61 2.22 -3.40 -39.05
N GLY A 62 1.31 -3.58 -38.11
CA GLY A 62 1.40 -2.98 -36.76
C GLY A 62 2.08 -3.89 -35.73
N SER A 63 2.59 -3.29 -34.67
CA SER A 63 2.95 -3.97 -33.42
C SER A 63 2.20 -3.33 -32.24
N ALA A 64 1.92 -4.13 -31.21
CA ALA A 64 1.32 -3.68 -29.96
C ALA A 64 2.08 -4.25 -28.77
N THR A 65 2.27 -3.41 -27.75
CA THR A 65 2.90 -3.80 -26.49
C THR A 65 1.84 -4.34 -25.53
N HIS A 66 2.02 -5.59 -25.10
CA HIS A 66 1.18 -6.25 -24.10
C HIS A 66 1.97 -6.46 -22.81
N TRP A 67 1.43 -6.00 -21.69
CA TRP A 67 2.03 -6.24 -20.38
C TRP A 67 1.67 -7.63 -19.88
N ARG A 68 2.66 -8.48 -19.62
CA ARG A 68 2.49 -9.88 -19.23
C ARG A 68 3.09 -10.15 -17.86
N ASN A 69 2.29 -10.80 -17.00
CA ASN A 69 2.76 -11.32 -15.72
C ASN A 69 3.45 -12.67 -15.93
N LEU A 70 4.66 -12.84 -15.41
CA LEU A 70 5.48 -14.04 -15.51
C LEU A 70 5.92 -14.49 -14.11
N LEU A 71 6.11 -15.79 -13.93
CA LEU A 71 6.70 -16.38 -12.72
C LEU A 71 8.09 -16.92 -13.09
N VAL A 72 9.10 -16.54 -12.33
CA VAL A 72 10.50 -16.91 -12.54
C VAL A 72 10.89 -17.95 -11.50
N PHE A 73 11.48 -19.03 -11.97
CA PHE A 73 11.99 -20.13 -11.16
C PHE A 73 13.46 -20.39 -11.48
N ARG A 74 14.18 -20.99 -10.53
CA ARG A 74 15.53 -21.50 -10.74
C ARG A 74 15.68 -22.91 -10.17
N ARG A 75 16.67 -23.65 -10.64
CA ARG A 75 17.15 -24.87 -9.98
C ARG A 75 18.64 -25.01 -10.17
N LEU A 76 19.29 -25.79 -9.32
CA LEU A 76 20.70 -26.12 -9.50
C LEU A 76 20.87 -27.07 -10.69
N THR A 77 21.92 -26.87 -11.47
CA THR A 77 22.34 -27.90 -12.43
C THR A 77 23.01 -29.06 -11.67
N ASP A 78 22.98 -30.28 -12.22
CA ASP A 78 23.43 -31.51 -11.53
C ASP A 78 24.85 -31.42 -10.96
N GLY A 79 25.76 -30.68 -11.60
CA GLY A 79 27.12 -30.45 -11.09
C GLY A 79 27.21 -29.50 -9.89
N SER A 80 26.13 -28.75 -9.60
CA SER A 80 26.05 -27.73 -8.56
C SER A 80 25.15 -28.12 -7.39
N ALA A 81 24.23 -29.08 -7.59
CA ALA A 81 23.30 -29.55 -6.58
C ALA A 81 24.02 -30.12 -5.35
N ALA A 82 25.08 -30.94 -5.55
CA ALA A 82 25.86 -31.56 -4.48
C ALA A 82 26.55 -30.56 -3.54
N ALA A 83 26.83 -29.34 -4.01
CA ALA A 83 27.51 -28.31 -3.22
C ALA A 83 26.54 -27.50 -2.34
N GLU A 84 25.27 -27.37 -2.72
CA GLU A 84 24.31 -26.52 -1.98
C GLU A 84 23.59 -27.25 -0.85
N VAL A 85 23.33 -28.56 -0.98
CA VAL A 85 22.71 -29.37 0.11
C VAL A 85 23.57 -29.36 1.38
N ALA A 86 24.89 -29.21 1.24
CA ALA A 86 25.81 -29.07 2.36
C ALA A 86 25.71 -27.68 3.04
N ASN A 87 25.25 -26.65 2.34
CA ASN A 87 25.24 -25.26 2.82
C ASN A 87 23.89 -24.87 3.42
N SER A 88 22.79 -25.40 2.89
CA SER A 88 21.42 -25.10 3.36
C SER A 88 21.07 -25.72 4.71
N ALA A 89 21.78 -26.77 5.14
CA ALA A 89 21.60 -27.41 6.46
C ALA A 89 22.01 -26.52 7.66
N SER A 90 22.56 -25.32 7.41
CA SER A 90 23.08 -24.43 8.46
C SER A 90 22.17 -23.25 8.80
N TYR A 91 21.05 -23.05 8.10
CA TYR A 91 20.17 -21.91 8.34
C TYR A 91 18.98 -22.31 9.23
N ILE A 92 19.16 -22.18 10.53
CA ILE A 92 18.05 -22.11 11.48
C ILE A 92 17.73 -20.62 11.59
N PRO A 93 16.61 -20.10 11.03
CA PRO A 93 16.22 -18.74 11.31
C PRO A 93 15.90 -18.63 12.80
N VAL A 94 16.76 -17.92 13.54
CA VAL A 94 16.39 -17.42 14.86
C VAL A 94 15.34 -16.34 14.60
N VAL A 95 14.08 -16.72 14.67
CA VAL A 95 12.96 -15.78 14.77
C VAL A 95 13.06 -15.13 16.14
N GLU A 96 13.78 -14.00 16.20
CA GLU A 96 13.69 -13.08 17.32
C GLU A 96 12.30 -12.44 17.27
N ALA A 97 11.45 -12.77 18.24
CA ALA A 97 10.10 -12.21 18.33
C ALA A 97 10.20 -10.72 18.68
N VAL A 98 10.21 -9.84 17.66
CA VAL A 98 10.26 -8.38 17.86
C VAL A 98 8.90 -7.80 18.31
N HIS A 99 7.86 -8.63 18.45
CA HIS A 99 6.61 -8.19 19.07
C HIS A 99 6.55 -8.65 20.53
N ALA A 100 7.16 -7.85 21.40
CA ALA A 100 6.57 -7.65 22.72
C ALA A 100 5.15 -7.08 22.49
N PRO A 101 4.11 -7.60 23.17
CA PRO A 101 2.78 -7.00 23.06
C PRO A 101 2.90 -5.57 23.60
N GLU A 102 2.77 -4.57 22.71
CA GLU A 102 2.46 -3.23 23.17
C GLU A 102 1.17 -3.34 23.98
N THR A 103 1.25 -2.99 25.26
CA THR A 103 0.10 -2.93 26.14
C THR A 103 -0.87 -1.94 25.55
N VAL A 104 -1.98 -2.43 25.01
CA VAL A 104 -3.10 -1.62 24.52
C VAL A 104 -3.64 -0.81 25.70
N HIS A 105 -3.29 0.48 25.77
CA HIS A 105 -3.86 1.40 26.74
C HIS A 105 -5.27 1.80 26.27
N LEU A 106 -6.27 1.46 27.08
CA LEU A 106 -7.65 1.83 26.80
C LEU A 106 -7.82 3.35 26.96
N THR A 107 -8.51 3.98 26.02
CA THR A 107 -8.88 5.40 26.07
C THR A 107 -10.41 5.50 26.09
N ALA A 108 -10.97 6.44 26.85
CA ALA A 108 -12.42 6.64 26.96
C ALA A 108 -12.78 8.13 26.91
N THR A 109 -13.99 8.47 26.49
CA THR A 109 -14.41 9.89 26.43
C THR A 109 -14.51 10.46 27.84
N ALA A 110 -13.92 11.63 28.08
CA ALA A 110 -13.94 12.28 29.39
C ALA A 110 -15.39 12.53 29.87
N GLY A 111 -15.74 11.95 31.02
CA GLY A 111 -17.08 12.07 31.62
C GLY A 111 -18.06 10.95 31.26
N ASP A 112 -17.64 9.92 30.52
CA ASP A 112 -18.46 8.75 30.23
C ASP A 112 -18.66 7.88 31.49
N PRO A 113 -19.92 7.69 31.98
CA PRO A 113 -20.18 6.92 33.20
C PRO A 113 -19.92 5.42 33.04
N GLU A 114 -19.80 4.91 31.81
CA GLU A 114 -19.55 3.49 31.51
C GLU A 114 -18.06 3.22 31.20
N ALA A 115 -17.18 4.21 31.40
CA ALA A 115 -15.75 4.06 31.12
C ALA A 115 -15.05 3.10 32.11
N PRO A 116 -14.16 2.20 31.64
CA PRO A 116 -13.30 1.40 32.51
C PRO A 116 -12.42 2.30 33.39
N ALA A 117 -12.23 1.93 34.66
CA ALA A 117 -11.48 2.73 35.64
C ALA A 117 -10.03 3.03 35.23
N ASP A 118 -9.44 2.18 34.40
CA ASP A 118 -8.04 2.28 33.97
C ASP A 118 -7.88 2.97 32.60
N ALA A 119 -8.97 3.50 32.03
CA ALA A 119 -8.94 4.17 30.74
C ALA A 119 -8.47 5.62 30.87
N THR A 120 -7.59 6.05 29.96
CA THR A 120 -7.16 7.44 29.90
C THR A 120 -8.26 8.31 29.28
N PRO A 121 -8.70 9.40 29.95
CA PRO A 121 -9.79 10.22 29.46
C PRO A 121 -9.34 11.09 28.28
N VAL A 122 -10.04 10.99 27.16
CA VAL A 122 -9.82 11.80 25.96
C VAL A 122 -11.00 12.75 25.72
N PRO A 123 -10.77 13.99 25.26
CA PRO A 123 -11.85 14.92 24.97
C PRO A 123 -12.77 14.37 23.88
N GLY A 124 -14.09 14.45 24.10
CA GLY A 124 -15.10 14.05 23.11
C GLY A 124 -15.08 14.93 21.86
N ALA A 125 -15.71 14.47 20.78
CA ALA A 125 -15.67 15.16 19.48
C ALA A 125 -16.11 16.63 19.53
N GLY A 126 -17.14 16.96 20.33
CA GLY A 126 -17.58 18.34 20.54
C GLY A 126 -16.52 19.21 21.24
N ALA A 127 -15.93 18.69 22.32
CA ALA A 127 -14.86 19.37 23.05
C ALA A 127 -13.60 19.55 22.19
N ARG A 128 -13.27 18.58 21.34
CA ARG A 128 -12.17 18.69 20.37
C ARG A 128 -12.42 19.82 19.36
N LYS A 129 -13.65 19.97 18.87
CA LYS A 129 -14.03 21.05 17.96
C LYS A 129 -13.92 22.42 18.63
N MET A 130 -14.33 22.54 19.89
CA MET A 130 -14.20 23.78 20.67
C MET A 130 -12.73 24.12 20.98
N LEU A 131 -11.88 23.12 21.22
CA LEU A 131 -10.45 23.34 21.48
C LEU A 131 -9.70 23.84 20.23
N LEU A 132 -10.21 23.53 19.04
CA LEU A 132 -9.67 23.97 17.75
C LEU A 132 -10.20 25.34 17.31
N ASP A 133 -11.29 25.81 17.91
CA ASP A 133 -11.88 27.11 17.63
C ASP A 133 -11.21 28.17 18.51
N ASN A 134 -10.26 28.90 17.92
CA ASN A 134 -9.57 30.00 18.60
C ASN A 134 -10.44 31.28 18.68
N GLY A 135 -11.66 31.27 18.14
CA GLY A 135 -12.61 32.38 18.23
C GLY A 135 -12.21 33.65 17.46
N VAL A 136 -11.25 33.58 16.53
CA VAL A 136 -10.73 34.77 15.81
C VAL A 136 -11.30 34.92 14.39
N GLU A 137 -12.07 33.96 13.88
CA GLU A 137 -12.52 33.97 12.47
C GLU A 137 -13.68 34.94 12.16
N GLU A 138 -14.35 35.51 13.19
CA GLU A 138 -15.48 36.43 13.02
C GLU A 138 -15.11 37.92 13.20
N LEU A 139 -13.81 38.24 13.37
CA LEU A 139 -13.36 39.64 13.24
C LEU A 139 -12.97 39.87 11.78
N SER A 140 -13.98 40.15 10.95
CA SER A 140 -13.79 40.73 9.63
C SER A 140 -12.81 41.90 9.75
N PRO A 141 -11.76 41.97 8.91
CA PRO A 141 -10.75 43.01 9.07
C PRO A 141 -11.42 44.37 8.87
N VAL A 142 -11.02 45.35 9.69
CA VAL A 142 -11.36 46.78 9.59
C VAL A 142 -10.74 47.39 8.32
N SER A 143 -10.85 46.70 7.18
CA SER A 143 -10.41 47.12 5.85
C SER A 143 -11.47 47.96 5.16
N GLY A 144 -12.75 47.73 5.46
CA GLY A 144 -13.87 48.42 4.80
C GLY A 144 -13.94 49.91 5.13
N VAL A 145 -13.60 50.30 6.37
CA VAL A 145 -13.69 51.70 6.83
C VAL A 145 -12.61 52.57 6.18
N THR A 146 -11.41 52.03 5.94
CA THR A 146 -10.31 52.77 5.29
C THR A 146 -10.57 53.00 3.81
N THR A 147 -11.21 52.05 3.11
CA THR A 147 -11.55 52.22 1.69
C THR A 147 -12.61 53.30 1.49
N ALA A 148 -13.62 53.37 2.36
CA ALA A 148 -14.65 54.42 2.30
C ALA A 148 -14.08 55.82 2.58
N LEU A 149 -13.14 55.95 3.53
CA LEU A 149 -12.49 57.23 3.84
C LEU A 149 -11.57 57.70 2.69
N LYS A 150 -10.85 56.76 2.05
CA LYS A 150 -9.97 57.06 0.91
C LYS A 150 -10.75 57.45 -0.34
N ALA A 151 -11.93 56.86 -0.56
CA ALA A 151 -12.83 57.25 -1.65
C ALA A 151 -13.35 58.68 -1.48
N ARG A 152 -13.75 59.06 -0.25
CA ARG A 152 -14.25 60.41 0.05
C ARG A 152 -13.17 61.49 -0.09
N ALA A 153 -11.93 61.20 0.36
CA ALA A 153 -10.81 62.12 0.21
C ALA A 153 -10.46 62.41 -1.26
N LYS A 154 -10.69 61.45 -2.17
CA LYS A 154 -10.44 61.62 -3.60
C LYS A 154 -11.54 62.43 -4.31
N GLN A 155 -12.79 62.32 -3.85
CA GLN A 155 -13.88 63.14 -4.39
C GLN A 155 -13.74 64.62 -4.01
N GLN A 156 -13.25 64.93 -2.81
CA GLN A 156 -13.00 66.33 -2.40
C GLN A 156 -11.83 66.98 -3.16
N SER A 157 -10.80 66.22 -3.57
CA SER A 157 -9.71 66.79 -4.37
C SER A 157 -10.10 67.08 -5.83
N ASP A 158 -11.08 66.36 -6.36
CA ASP A 158 -11.57 66.53 -7.73
C ASP A 158 -12.59 67.69 -7.84
N GLU A 159 -13.31 68.03 -6.76
CA GLU A 159 -14.20 69.20 -6.70
C GLU A 159 -13.46 70.54 -6.54
N ASP A 160 -12.28 70.56 -5.91
CA ASP A 160 -11.48 71.78 -5.70
C ASP A 160 -10.58 72.15 -6.91
N SER A 161 -10.60 71.37 -7.99
CA SER A 161 -9.77 71.58 -9.20
C SER A 161 -10.57 71.98 -10.47
N HIS A 162 -11.75 72.59 -10.31
CA HIS A 162 -12.49 73.27 -11.39
C HIS A 162 -12.96 74.67 -10.98
#